data_AF-A0A2D2H0A9-F1
#
_entry.id   AF-A0A2D2H0A9-F1
#
_cell.length_a   1.000
_cell.length_b   1.000
_cell.length_c   1.000
_cell.angle_alpha   90.00
_cell.angle_beta   90.00
_cell.angle_gamma   90.00
#
_symmetry.space_group_name_H-M   'P 1'
#
loop_
_entity.id
_entity.type
_entity.pdbx_description
1 polymer ?
#
loop_
_entity_poly.entity_id
_entity_poly.type
_entity_poly.pdbx_seq_one_letter_code
_entity_poly.pdbx_strand_id
1 'polypeptide(L)'
;MLEDPGEVAAVRSDRSDVFFRHLTANGTLETLLERLLPGRRLDLPLEGVTDHDDRAALVCALTALCVAAADFTAVGDADGWIILPPWRFVRPWAWSDLEANARDESPGCLYQGPDLQTRYDHSWSIA
;
A
#
# COMPACT_ATOMS: atom_id res chain seq x y z
N MET A 1 -3.69 -5.48 -0.52
CA MET A 1 -3.94 -6.05 0.83
C MET A 1 -4.51 -7.45 0.66
N LEU A 2 -4.29 -8.35 1.64
CA LEU A 2 -4.81 -9.73 1.59
C LEU A 2 -6.33 -9.74 1.55
N GLU A 3 -6.91 -10.68 0.79
CA GLU A 3 -8.36 -10.86 0.67
C GLU A 3 -8.97 -11.29 2.00
N ASP A 4 -8.45 -12.36 2.60
CA ASP A 4 -8.79 -12.80 3.95
C ASP A 4 -7.49 -13.13 4.73
N PRO A 5 -7.07 -12.28 5.69
CA PRO A 5 -5.87 -12.54 6.47
C PRO A 5 -6.03 -13.73 7.44
N GLY A 6 -7.26 -14.15 7.77
CA GLY A 6 -7.55 -15.28 8.65
C GLY A 6 -7.35 -16.65 7.99
N GLU A 7 -7.47 -16.72 6.66
CA GLU A 7 -7.19 -17.94 5.88
C GLU A 7 -5.68 -18.17 5.65
N VAL A 8 -4.86 -17.14 5.87
CA VAL A 8 -3.41 -17.22 5.73
C VAL A 8 -2.82 -17.75 7.04
N ALA A 9 -2.34 -18.99 7.02
CA ALA A 9 -1.72 -19.67 8.16
C ALA A 9 -0.37 -19.02 8.55
N ALA A 10 -0.44 -17.89 9.26
CA ALA A 10 0.68 -17.14 9.79
C ALA A 10 0.65 -17.14 11.32
N VAL A 11 1.82 -17.31 11.95
CA VAL A 11 1.98 -17.09 13.39
C VAL A 11 2.44 -15.65 13.63
N ARG A 12 2.40 -15.19 14.89
CA ARG A 12 2.72 -13.79 15.22
C ARG A 12 4.14 -13.39 14.75
N SER A 13 5.11 -14.30 14.83
CA SER A 13 6.52 -14.01 14.55
C SER A 13 6.88 -13.97 13.07
N ASP A 14 6.09 -14.60 12.18
CA ASP A 14 6.41 -14.69 10.74
C ASP A 14 5.34 -14.03 9.86
N ARG A 15 4.36 -13.35 10.47
CA ARG A 15 3.20 -12.78 9.78
C ARG A 15 3.58 -11.89 8.61
N SER A 16 4.54 -10.98 8.80
CA SER A 16 5.01 -10.10 7.73
C SER A 16 5.60 -10.89 6.57
N ASP A 17 6.38 -11.93 6.85
CA ASP A 17 7.01 -12.78 5.83
C ASP A 17 5.98 -13.59 5.04
N VAL A 18 5.02 -14.20 5.74
CA VAL A 18 3.94 -14.97 5.12
C VAL A 18 3.06 -14.06 4.26
N PHE A 19 2.69 -12.88 4.79
CA PHE A 19 1.84 -11.94 4.07
C PHE A 19 2.56 -11.37 2.85
N PHE A 20 3.84 -11.04 2.97
CA PHE A 20 4.66 -10.61 1.85
C PHE A 20 4.66 -11.65 0.73
N ARG A 21 4.99 -12.92 1.05
CA ARG A 21 4.99 -14.01 0.06
C ARG A 21 3.64 -14.19 -0.64
N HIS A 22 2.55 -14.03 0.10
CA HIS A 22 1.22 -14.16 -0.49
C HIS A 22 0.91 -12.99 -1.44
N LEU A 23 1.29 -11.77 -1.07
CA LEU A 23 1.08 -10.56 -1.88
C LEU A 23 1.97 -10.50 -3.12
N THR A 24 3.16 -11.10 -3.10
CA THR A 24 3.98 -11.30 -4.31
C THR A 24 3.37 -12.37 -5.19
N ALA A 25 3.03 -13.55 -4.62
CA ALA A 25 2.53 -14.68 -5.39
C ALA A 25 1.21 -14.40 -6.14
N ASN A 26 0.37 -13.49 -5.62
CA ASN A 26 -0.89 -13.11 -6.26
C ASN A 26 -0.80 -11.84 -7.12
N GLY A 27 0.41 -11.28 -7.34
CA GLY A 27 0.63 -10.12 -8.21
C GLY A 27 0.24 -8.77 -7.60
N THR A 28 -0.13 -8.71 -6.31
CA THR A 28 -0.61 -7.46 -5.69
C THR A 28 0.51 -6.43 -5.60
N LEU A 29 1.73 -6.83 -5.22
CA LEU A 29 2.85 -5.90 -5.09
C LEU A 29 3.37 -5.44 -6.47
N GLU A 30 3.33 -6.30 -7.47
CA GLU A 30 3.65 -5.98 -8.86
C GLU A 30 2.67 -4.94 -9.41
N THR A 31 1.37 -5.15 -9.19
CA THR A 31 0.33 -4.18 -9.59
C THR A 31 0.51 -2.83 -8.90
N LEU A 32 0.92 -2.82 -7.62
CA LEU A 32 1.23 -1.60 -6.90
C LEU A 32 2.47 -0.89 -7.49
N LEU A 33 3.54 -1.63 -7.77
CA LEU A 33 4.74 -1.09 -8.41
C LEU A 33 4.47 -0.49 -9.77
N GLU A 34 3.74 -1.19 -10.63
CA GLU A 34 3.38 -0.71 -11.98
C GLU A 34 2.57 0.59 -11.90
N ARG A 35 1.71 0.72 -10.89
CA ARG A 35 0.99 1.97 -10.64
C ARG A 35 1.92 3.09 -10.19
N LEU A 36 2.80 2.84 -9.23
CA LEU A 36 3.65 3.88 -8.64
C LEU A 36 4.79 4.31 -9.57
N LEU A 37 5.25 3.40 -10.44
CA LEU A 37 6.39 3.59 -11.34
C LEU A 37 6.04 3.10 -12.76
N PRO A 38 5.10 3.75 -13.47
CA PRO A 38 4.65 3.30 -14.78
C PRO A 38 5.80 3.25 -15.77
N GLY A 39 5.90 2.14 -16.51
CA GLY A 39 6.96 1.91 -17.50
C GLY A 39 8.32 1.54 -16.90
N ARG A 40 8.42 1.34 -15.57
CA ARG A 40 9.62 0.81 -14.91
C ARG A 40 9.35 -0.60 -14.39
N ARG A 41 10.41 -1.41 -14.34
CA ARG A 41 10.38 -2.76 -13.79
C ARG A 41 11.60 -2.94 -12.90
N LEU A 42 11.46 -3.79 -11.90
CA LEU A 42 12.61 -4.28 -11.14
C LEU A 42 13.29 -5.38 -11.94
N ASP A 43 14.62 -5.42 -11.90
CA ASP A 43 15.40 -6.47 -12.56
C ASP A 43 15.28 -7.82 -11.84
N LEU A 44 14.90 -7.78 -10.55
CA LEU A 44 14.70 -8.97 -9.71
C LEU A 44 13.21 -9.18 -9.43
N PRO A 45 12.72 -10.44 -9.48
CA PRO A 45 11.35 -10.77 -9.08
C PRO A 45 11.17 -10.55 -7.58
N LEU A 46 9.99 -10.08 -7.15
CA LEU A 46 9.73 -9.79 -5.74
C LEU A 46 9.73 -11.05 -4.87
N GLU A 47 9.37 -12.20 -5.43
CA GLU A 47 9.45 -13.50 -4.76
C GLU A 47 10.89 -13.87 -4.39
N GLY A 48 11.88 -13.29 -5.08
CA GLY A 48 13.30 -13.45 -4.79
C GLY A 48 13.75 -12.73 -3.51
N VAL A 49 12.94 -11.84 -2.95
CA VAL A 49 13.25 -11.12 -1.69
C VAL A 49 12.89 -12.03 -0.51
N THR A 50 13.88 -12.82 -0.07
CA THR A 50 13.70 -13.82 0.98
C THR A 50 14.11 -13.37 2.37
N ASP A 51 15.08 -12.46 2.45
CA ASP A 51 15.58 -11.90 3.71
C ASP A 51 14.56 -10.97 4.36
N HIS A 52 14.46 -11.01 5.69
CA HIS A 52 13.46 -10.27 6.45
C HIS A 52 13.70 -8.76 6.39
N ASP A 53 14.96 -8.33 6.53
CA ASP A 53 15.32 -6.92 6.55
C ASP A 53 15.17 -6.31 5.15
N ASP A 54 15.49 -7.07 4.11
CA ASP A 54 15.26 -6.66 2.72
C ASP A 54 13.77 -6.47 2.41
N ARG A 55 12.89 -7.36 2.92
CA ARG A 55 11.43 -7.18 2.80
C ARG A 55 10.97 -5.92 3.52
N ALA A 56 11.45 -5.67 4.72
CA ALA A 56 11.12 -4.47 5.47
C ALA A 56 11.57 -3.21 4.70
N ALA A 57 12.79 -3.21 4.17
CA ALA A 57 13.32 -2.12 3.37
C ALA A 57 12.49 -1.87 2.11
N LEU A 58 12.09 -2.94 1.40
CA LEU A 58 11.23 -2.83 0.22
C LEU A 58 9.85 -2.27 0.55
N VAL A 59 9.20 -2.76 1.62
CA VAL A 59 7.89 -2.23 2.05
C VAL A 59 8.01 -0.76 2.43
N CYS A 60 9.07 -0.36 3.14
CA CYS A 60 9.34 1.04 3.44
C CYS A 60 9.50 1.89 2.15
N ALA A 61 10.22 1.39 1.16
CA ALA A 61 10.39 2.08 -0.12
C ALA A 61 9.06 2.21 -0.89
N LEU A 62 8.23 1.17 -0.92
CA LEU A 62 6.89 1.20 -1.53
C LEU A 62 5.99 2.24 -0.84
N THR A 63 6.01 2.29 0.49
CA THR A 63 5.26 3.28 1.26
C THR A 63 5.73 4.70 0.95
N ALA A 64 7.04 4.94 0.88
CA ALA A 64 7.58 6.24 0.50
C ALA A 64 7.17 6.64 -0.94
N LEU A 65 7.14 5.69 -1.87
CA LEU A 65 6.66 5.91 -3.24
C LEU A 65 5.17 6.27 -3.29
N CYS A 66 4.32 5.64 -2.46
CA CYS A 66 2.90 6.00 -2.33
C CYS A 66 2.75 7.48 -1.93
N VAL A 67 3.51 7.93 -0.92
CA VAL A 67 3.50 9.34 -0.50
C VAL A 67 4.03 10.26 -1.60
N ALA A 68 5.13 9.89 -2.26
CA ALA A 68 5.72 10.67 -3.35
C ALA A 68 4.79 10.84 -4.55
N ALA A 69 3.97 9.82 -4.85
CA ALA A 69 2.92 9.87 -5.87
C ALA A 69 1.64 10.59 -5.40
N ALA A 70 1.58 11.02 -4.14
CA ALA A 70 0.39 11.44 -3.39
C ALA A 70 -0.79 10.47 -3.52
N ASP A 71 -0.51 9.19 -3.74
CA ASP A 71 -1.48 8.13 -3.88
C ASP A 71 -1.33 7.15 -2.72
N PHE A 72 -2.06 7.40 -1.64
CA PHE A 72 -1.94 6.66 -0.38
C PHE A 72 -3.21 6.77 0.46
N THR A 73 -3.30 5.94 1.50
CA THR A 73 -4.24 6.14 2.61
C THR A 73 -3.40 6.42 3.86
N ALA A 74 -3.78 7.39 4.67
CA ALA A 74 -3.13 7.71 5.94
C ALA A 74 -4.12 7.57 7.08
N VAL A 75 -3.67 6.98 8.18
CA VAL A 75 -4.43 6.91 9.43
C VAL A 75 -3.57 7.35 10.61
N GLY A 76 -4.13 8.16 11.50
CA GLY A 76 -3.38 8.68 12.66
C GLY A 76 -3.79 10.08 13.07
N ASP A 77 -2.92 10.73 13.83
CA ASP A 77 -3.17 12.04 14.43
C ASP A 77 -1.84 12.80 14.69
N ALA A 78 -1.84 13.71 15.67
CA ALA A 78 -0.65 14.48 16.04
C ALA A 78 0.50 13.62 16.58
N ASP A 79 0.22 12.44 17.13
CA ASP A 79 1.21 11.55 17.73
C ASP A 79 1.85 10.61 16.70
N GLY A 80 1.27 10.49 15.51
CA GLY A 80 1.89 9.79 14.41
C GLY A 80 0.90 9.35 13.33
N TRP A 81 1.45 9.01 12.17
CA TRP A 81 0.69 8.56 11.02
C TRP A 81 1.21 7.21 10.52
N ILE A 82 0.29 6.30 10.24
CA ILE A 82 0.54 5.08 9.49
C ILE A 82 0.12 5.35 8.05
N ILE A 83 1.08 5.16 7.14
CA ILE A 83 0.81 5.24 5.70
C ILE A 83 0.54 3.83 5.18
N LEU A 84 -0.61 3.71 4.53
CA LEU A 84 -1.12 2.52 3.86
C LEU A 84 -1.08 2.74 2.34
N PRO A 85 -1.12 1.66 1.54
CA PRO A 85 -1.24 1.78 0.09
C PRO A 85 -2.49 2.57 -0.33
N PRO A 86 -2.60 2.97 -1.60
CA PRO A 86 -3.79 3.62 -2.14
C PRO A 86 -5.08 2.88 -1.76
N TRP A 87 -6.17 3.62 -1.53
CA TRP A 87 -7.45 3.04 -1.08
C TRP A 87 -7.93 1.86 -1.96
N ARG A 88 -7.65 1.90 -3.26
CA ARG A 88 -7.98 0.83 -4.23
C ARG A 88 -7.29 -0.51 -3.96
N PHE A 89 -6.18 -0.51 -3.21
CA PHE A 89 -5.47 -1.71 -2.76
C PHE A 89 -5.87 -2.15 -1.34
N VAL A 90 -6.68 -1.33 -0.65
CA VAL A 90 -7.29 -1.67 0.64
C VAL A 90 -8.56 -2.46 0.36
N ARG A 91 -8.70 -3.63 0.99
CA ARG A 91 -9.88 -4.46 0.78
C ARG A 91 -11.11 -3.84 1.45
N PRO A 92 -12.34 -4.10 0.96
CA PRO A 92 -13.56 -3.53 1.53
C PRO A 92 -13.71 -3.77 3.03
N TRP A 93 -13.38 -4.98 3.52
CA TRP A 93 -13.43 -5.29 4.96
C TRP A 93 -12.53 -4.37 5.78
N ALA A 94 -11.28 -4.18 5.32
CA ALA A 94 -10.30 -3.36 6.03
C ALA A 94 -10.68 -1.88 5.95
N TRP A 95 -11.21 -1.45 4.81
CA TRP A 95 -11.72 -0.09 4.67
C TRP A 95 -12.85 0.18 5.65
N SER A 96 -13.80 -0.75 5.81
CA SER A 96 -14.87 -0.64 6.80
C SER A 96 -14.34 -0.58 8.24
N ASP A 97 -13.28 -1.33 8.57
CA ASP A 97 -12.63 -1.25 9.89
C ASP A 97 -11.96 0.12 10.10
N LEU A 98 -11.27 0.64 9.08
CA LEU A 98 -10.68 1.99 9.14
C LEU A 98 -11.74 3.07 9.34
N GLU A 99 -12.86 3.00 8.61
CA GLU A 99 -13.98 3.92 8.77
C GLU A 99 -14.64 3.79 10.14
N ALA A 100 -14.78 2.58 10.67
CA ALA A 100 -15.33 2.36 12.01
C ALA A 100 -14.44 3.01 13.08
N ASN A 101 -13.13 2.76 13.02
CA ASN A 101 -12.16 3.38 13.93
C ASN A 101 -12.18 4.91 13.81
N ALA A 102 -12.27 5.45 12.59
CA ALA A 102 -12.27 6.90 12.36
C ALA A 102 -13.49 7.63 12.94
N ARG A 103 -14.63 6.94 13.17
CA ARG A 103 -15.84 7.56 13.77
C ARG A 103 -15.66 7.90 15.25
N ASP A 104 -14.81 7.15 15.94
CA ASP A 104 -14.56 7.33 17.37
C ASP A 104 -13.37 8.29 17.63
N GLU A 105 -12.76 8.81 16.56
CA GLU A 105 -11.52 9.60 16.59
C GLU A 105 -11.73 11.04 16.08
N SER A 106 -10.68 11.86 16.20
CA SER A 106 -10.72 13.25 15.76
C SER A 106 -10.91 13.40 14.24
N PRO A 107 -11.64 14.43 13.76
CA PRO A 107 -11.82 14.65 12.32
C PRO A 107 -10.50 14.72 11.55
N GLY A 108 -10.44 14.02 10.41
CA GLY A 108 -9.25 13.97 9.56
C GLY A 108 -8.26 12.85 9.90
N CYS A 109 -8.55 12.02 10.91
CA CYS A 109 -7.71 10.88 11.30
C CYS A 109 -7.63 9.75 10.25
N LEU A 110 -8.55 9.72 9.30
CA LEU A 110 -8.51 8.87 8.10
C LEU A 110 -8.48 9.79 6.88
N TYR A 111 -7.39 9.70 6.13
CA TYR A 111 -7.10 10.56 4.99
C TYR A 111 -6.78 9.74 3.74
N GLN A 112 -7.31 10.15 2.60
CA GLN A 112 -6.92 9.63 1.30
C GLN A 112 -6.09 10.69 0.56
N GLY A 113 -4.90 10.31 0.10
CA GLY A 113 -4.03 11.16 -0.70
C GLY A 113 -4.68 11.54 -2.03
N PRO A 114 -4.40 12.74 -2.57
CA PRO A 114 -4.91 13.18 -3.86
C PRO A 114 -4.16 12.49 -4.99
N ASP A 115 -4.82 11.59 -5.72
CA ASP A 115 -4.23 10.87 -6.86
C ASP A 115 -3.70 11.82 -7.94
N LEU A 116 -2.37 11.98 -8.01
CA LEU A 116 -1.72 12.87 -8.98
C LEU A 116 -1.81 12.36 -10.42
N GLN A 117 -2.03 11.07 -10.67
CA GLN A 117 -2.17 10.56 -12.06
C GLN A 117 -3.40 11.16 -12.74
N THR A 118 -4.51 11.31 -12.00
CA THR A 118 -5.71 12.02 -12.47
C THR A 118 -5.46 13.49 -12.81
N ARG A 119 -4.42 14.11 -12.23
CA ARG A 119 -4.07 15.51 -12.52
C ARG A 119 -3.25 15.67 -13.80
N TYR A 120 -2.53 14.63 -14.23
CA TYR A 120 -1.73 14.67 -15.46
C TYR A 120 -2.53 14.29 -16.72
N ASP A 121 -3.71 13.66 -16.60
CA ASP A 121 -4.60 13.35 -17.73
C ASP A 121 -5.32 14.58 -18.34
N HIS A 122 -5.17 15.77 -17.76
CA HIS A 122 -5.83 17.01 -18.22
C HIS A 122 -4.91 18.08 -18.83
N SER A 123 -3.64 17.75 -19.10
CA SER A 123 -2.70 18.61 -19.83
C SER A 123 -1.62 17.69 -20.38
N TRP A 124 -1.51 17.41 -21.68
CA TRP A 124 -1.25 18.34 -22.78
C TRP A 124 -1.83 17.82 -24.10
N SER A 125 -2.79 18.53 -24.70
CA SER A 125 -2.96 18.51 -26.15
C SER A 125 -1.94 19.50 -26.72
N ILE A 126 -0.86 18.99 -27.30
CA ILE A 126 0.05 19.80 -28.10
C ILE A 126 -0.64 20.01 -29.45
N ALA A 127 -1.16 21.23 -29.64
CA ALA A 127 -1.50 21.77 -30.95
C ALA A 127 -0.23 22.19 -31.70
#